data_AF-A0A966LNY0-F1
#
_entry.id   AF-A0A966LNY0-F1
#
_cell.length_a   1.000
_cell.length_b   1.000
_cell.length_c   1.000
_cell.angle_alpha   90.00
_cell.angle_beta   90.00
_cell.angle_gamma   90.00
#
_symmetry.space_group_name_H-M   'P 1'
#
loop_
_entity.id
_entity.type
_entity.pdbx_description
1 polymer ?
#
loop_
_entity_poly.entity_id
_entity_poly.type
_entity_poly.pdbx_seq_one_letter_code
_entity_poly.pdbx_strand_id
1 'polypeptide(L)'
;MTFPLLPKNNNKQAPVSLVLLAEDLLVSLADYAMAKDVQLVLYPPTVPLFSLLPATEFGAVLTTVIRYLINHMGTPRILALHIQAGDQYASIEVSGMGYSGIDRLHLYVQDTTDVYKTGLSGVSAWLETNMGQALWYDSKPGTGDRFLLRVKMNG
;
A
#
# COMPACT_ATOMS: atom_id res chain seq x y z
N MET A 1 14.85 8.41 -43.24
CA MET A 1 13.58 8.04 -42.59
C MET A 1 13.58 8.67 -41.21
N THR A 2 12.72 9.66 -40.99
CA THR A 2 12.57 10.35 -39.70
C THR A 2 11.47 9.65 -38.92
N PHE A 3 11.78 9.17 -37.72
CA PHE A 3 10.79 8.64 -36.80
C PHE A 3 9.87 9.79 -36.33
N PRO A 4 8.53 9.63 -36.37
CA PRO A 4 7.66 10.61 -35.76
C PRO A 4 7.90 10.61 -34.24
N LEU A 5 8.21 11.80 -33.71
CA LEU A 5 8.22 12.04 -32.28
C LEU A 5 6.81 11.74 -31.76
N LEU A 6 6.68 10.76 -30.86
CA LEU A 6 5.45 10.56 -30.10
C LEU A 6 5.05 11.89 -29.43
N PRO A 7 3.78 12.30 -29.49
CA PRO A 7 3.35 13.51 -28.82
C PRO A 7 3.68 13.40 -27.33
N LYS A 8 4.31 14.45 -26.77
CA LYS A 8 4.45 14.60 -25.32
C LYS A 8 3.06 14.41 -24.72
N ASN A 9 2.89 13.33 -23.96
CA ASN A 9 1.64 13.05 -23.25
C ASN A 9 1.48 14.13 -22.17
N ASN A 10 0.82 15.23 -22.55
CA ASN A 10 0.44 16.33 -21.66
C ASN A 10 -0.81 15.98 -20.85
N ASN A 11 -1.04 14.70 -20.51
CA ASN A 11 -2.06 14.33 -19.54
C ASN A 11 -1.60 14.85 -18.18
N LYS A 12 -2.05 16.07 -17.84
CA LYS A 12 -2.10 16.54 -16.46
C LYS A 12 -2.94 15.52 -15.71
N GLN A 13 -2.30 14.59 -15.00
CA GLN A 13 -3.00 13.71 -14.07
C GLN A 13 -3.83 14.60 -13.12
N ALA A 14 -5.11 14.28 -12.97
CA ALA A 14 -5.93 14.96 -11.98
C ALA A 14 -5.42 14.56 -10.59
N PRO A 15 -5.31 15.51 -9.63
CA PRO A 15 -4.95 15.16 -8.27
C PRO A 15 -5.98 14.18 -7.68
N VAL A 16 -5.47 13.11 -7.08
CA VAL A 16 -6.24 12.04 -6.46
C VAL A 16 -6.30 12.30 -4.96
N SER A 17 -7.50 12.26 -4.38
CA SER A 17 -7.67 12.28 -2.91
C SER A 17 -7.20 10.95 -2.33
N LEU A 18 -6.21 10.99 -1.45
CA LEU A 18 -5.68 9.77 -0.81
C LEU A 18 -6.71 9.13 0.12
N VAL A 19 -7.60 9.93 0.71
CA VAL A 19 -8.66 9.46 1.61
C VAL A 19 -9.73 8.73 0.81
N LEU A 20 -10.22 9.31 -0.29
CA LEU A 20 -11.24 8.67 -1.13
C LEU A 20 -10.72 7.36 -1.73
N LEU A 21 -9.45 7.36 -2.20
CA LEU A 21 -8.82 6.15 -2.70
C LEU A 21 -8.78 5.04 -1.63
N ALA A 22 -8.47 5.40 -0.38
CA ALA A 22 -8.43 4.46 0.73
C ALA A 22 -9.82 3.94 1.11
N GLU A 23 -10.83 4.81 1.14
CA GLU A 23 -12.23 4.44 1.41
C GLU A 23 -12.75 3.47 0.35
N ASP A 24 -12.64 3.83 -0.93
CA ASP A 24 -13.07 2.99 -2.05
C ASP A 24 -12.41 1.60 -2.00
N LEU A 25 -11.11 1.58 -1.67
CA LEU A 25 -10.35 0.35 -1.59
C LEU A 25 -10.81 -0.52 -0.42
N LEU A 26 -11.02 0.04 0.77
CA LEU A 26 -11.51 -0.72 1.93
C LEU A 26 -12.92 -1.27 1.68
N VAL A 27 -13.79 -0.49 1.03
CA VAL A 27 -15.12 -0.97 0.60
C VAL A 27 -14.98 -2.13 -0.37
N SER A 28 -14.10 -2.04 -1.37
CA SER A 28 -13.88 -3.12 -2.33
C SER A 28 -13.32 -4.41 -1.73
N LEU A 29 -12.71 -4.32 -0.54
CA LEU A 29 -12.13 -5.45 0.18
C LEU A 29 -12.97 -5.91 1.38
N ALA A 30 -14.11 -5.28 1.65
CA ALA A 30 -14.94 -5.56 2.81
C ALA A 30 -15.39 -7.03 2.84
N ASP A 31 -15.95 -7.55 1.75
CA ASP A 31 -16.41 -8.95 1.67
C ASP A 31 -15.26 -9.95 1.89
N TYR A 32 -14.08 -9.63 1.35
CA TYR A 32 -12.89 -10.47 1.51
C TYR A 32 -12.40 -10.48 2.96
N ALA A 33 -12.38 -9.32 3.61
CA ALA A 33 -11.99 -9.19 5.01
C ALA A 33 -13.02 -9.88 5.93
N MET A 34 -14.31 -9.72 5.67
CA MET A 34 -15.39 -10.39 6.40
C MET A 34 -15.29 -11.91 6.31
N ALA A 35 -15.02 -12.46 5.12
CA ALA A 35 -14.81 -13.90 4.94
C ALA A 35 -13.60 -14.46 5.73
N LYS A 36 -12.71 -13.57 6.21
CA LYS A 36 -11.51 -13.90 6.99
C LYS A 36 -11.62 -13.46 8.46
N ASP A 37 -12.79 -12.99 8.88
CA ASP A 37 -13.05 -12.45 10.22
C ASP A 37 -12.09 -11.29 10.57
N VAL A 38 -11.80 -10.41 9.59
CA VAL A 38 -10.93 -9.25 9.78
C VAL A 38 -11.76 -7.97 9.79
N GLN A 39 -11.61 -7.18 10.86
CA GLN A 39 -12.15 -5.83 10.95
C GLN A 39 -11.23 -4.84 10.23
N LEU A 40 -11.78 -4.06 9.31
CA LEU A 40 -11.08 -2.97 8.62
C LEU A 40 -11.36 -1.64 9.32
N VAL A 41 -10.32 -0.85 9.58
CA VAL A 41 -10.42 0.47 10.21
C VAL A 41 -9.60 1.49 9.41
N LEU A 42 -10.23 2.61 9.06
CA LEU A 42 -9.57 3.75 8.44
C LEU A 42 -9.35 4.87 9.47
N TYR A 43 -8.13 5.37 9.55
CA TYR A 43 -7.77 6.57 10.29
C TYR A 43 -7.39 7.66 9.29
N PRO A 44 -8.36 8.50 8.87
CA PRO A 44 -8.12 9.54 7.88
C PRO A 44 -7.26 10.67 8.47
N PRO A 45 -6.58 11.46 7.63
CA PRO A 45 -5.87 12.65 8.06
C PRO A 45 -6.86 13.76 8.45
N THR A 46 -6.39 14.73 9.24
CA THR A 46 -7.20 15.90 9.63
C THR A 46 -7.31 16.95 8.53
N VAL A 47 -6.51 16.83 7.46
CA VAL A 47 -6.48 17.74 6.32
C VAL A 47 -6.61 16.95 5.01
N PRO A 48 -7.29 17.48 3.98
CA PRO A 48 -7.37 16.83 2.67
C PRO A 48 -5.99 16.65 2.04
N LEU A 49 -5.68 15.44 1.57
CA LEU A 49 -4.39 15.11 0.95
C LEU A 49 -4.59 14.69 -0.51
N PHE A 50 -3.88 15.37 -1.42
CA PHE A 50 -3.95 15.12 -2.86
C PHE A 50 -2.59 14.75 -3.43
N SER A 51 -2.56 13.84 -4.40
CA SER A 51 -1.35 13.44 -5.12
C SER A 51 -1.60 13.23 -6.61
N LEU A 52 -0.57 13.40 -7.44
CA LEU A 52 -0.62 13.10 -8.89
C LEU A 52 -0.33 11.64 -9.21
N LEU A 53 -0.24 10.77 -8.20
CA LEU A 53 0.03 9.36 -8.43
C LEU A 53 -1.03 8.72 -9.36
N PRO A 54 -0.63 7.72 -10.16
CA PRO A 54 -1.58 6.93 -10.95
C PRO A 54 -2.48 6.11 -10.01
N ALA A 55 -3.72 6.58 -9.79
CA ALA A 55 -4.65 6.03 -8.80
C ALA A 55 -4.86 4.51 -8.91
N THR A 56 -5.03 4.00 -10.14
CA THR A 56 -5.28 2.59 -10.40
C THR A 56 -4.10 1.70 -9.99
N GLU A 57 -2.89 2.09 -10.38
CA GLU A 57 -1.67 1.32 -10.09
C GLU A 57 -1.36 1.34 -8.60
N PHE A 58 -1.48 2.52 -7.97
CA PHE A 58 -1.27 2.64 -6.54
C PHE A 58 -2.36 1.93 -5.73
N GLY A 59 -3.61 1.93 -6.19
CA GLY A 59 -4.70 1.14 -5.61
C GLY A 59 -4.40 -0.36 -5.66
N ALA A 60 -3.81 -0.87 -6.74
CA ALA A 60 -3.37 -2.26 -6.83
C ALA A 60 -2.21 -2.57 -5.85
N VAL A 61 -1.28 -1.63 -5.67
CA VAL A 61 -0.21 -1.72 -4.66
C VAL A 61 -0.80 -1.84 -3.26
N LEU A 62 -1.70 -0.92 -2.87
CA LEU A 62 -2.34 -0.97 -1.56
C LEU A 62 -3.19 -2.22 -1.36
N THR A 63 -3.89 -2.67 -2.39
CA THR A 63 -4.69 -3.91 -2.35
C THR A 63 -3.82 -5.12 -2.07
N THR A 64 -2.63 -5.19 -2.67
CA THR A 64 -1.68 -6.28 -2.46
C THR A 64 -1.21 -6.32 -1.01
N VAL A 65 -0.81 -5.16 -0.46
CA VAL A 65 -0.39 -5.03 0.94
C VAL A 65 -1.52 -5.40 1.91
N ILE A 66 -2.75 -4.91 1.67
CA ILE A 66 -3.89 -5.17 2.55
C ILE A 66 -4.30 -6.64 2.50
N ARG A 67 -4.39 -7.25 1.32
CA ARG A 67 -4.70 -8.69 1.19
C ARG A 67 -3.64 -9.56 1.84
N TYR A 68 -2.38 -9.16 1.74
CA TYR A 68 -1.29 -9.84 2.43
C TYR A 68 -1.54 -9.87 3.94
N LEU A 69 -1.81 -8.72 4.56
CA LEU A 69 -2.08 -8.62 5.99
C LEU A 69 -3.33 -9.40 6.40
N ILE A 70 -4.43 -9.31 5.65
CA ILE A 70 -5.67 -10.06 5.94
C ILE A 70 -5.40 -11.58 6.00
N ASN A 71 -4.50 -12.09 5.16
CA ASN A 71 -4.19 -13.51 5.09
C ASN A 71 -3.26 -14.01 6.19
N HIS A 72 -2.42 -13.13 6.74
CA HIS A 72 -1.30 -13.53 7.61
C HIS A 72 -1.37 -12.94 9.02
N MET A 73 -2.36 -12.09 9.31
CA MET A 73 -2.50 -11.53 10.65
C MET A 73 -2.94 -12.56 11.69
N GLY A 74 -2.43 -12.37 12.90
CA GLY A 74 -2.85 -13.13 14.06
C GLY A 74 -4.12 -12.57 14.69
N THR A 75 -4.43 -13.04 15.90
CA THR A 75 -5.51 -12.48 16.72
C THR A 75 -4.98 -11.36 17.63
N PRO A 76 -5.70 -10.24 17.80
CA PRO A 76 -6.99 -9.91 17.21
C PRO A 76 -6.89 -9.52 15.73
N ARG A 77 -7.91 -9.90 14.95
CA ARG A 77 -7.95 -9.72 13.49
C ARG A 77 -8.42 -8.32 13.09
N ILE A 78 -7.63 -7.31 13.42
CA ILE A 78 -7.89 -5.91 13.08
C ILE A 78 -6.81 -5.42 12.12
N LEU A 79 -7.24 -4.89 10.98
CA LEU A 79 -6.40 -4.18 10.03
C LEU A 79 -6.70 -2.69 10.10
N ALA A 80 -5.67 -1.90 10.38
CA ALA A 80 -5.74 -0.45 10.40
C ALA A 80 -5.01 0.15 9.19
N LEU A 81 -5.66 1.13 8.55
CA LEU A 81 -5.08 1.96 7.51
C LEU A 81 -4.99 3.39 8.05
N HIS A 82 -3.78 3.85 8.35
CA HIS A 82 -3.52 5.20 8.85
C HIS A 82 -2.96 6.07 7.73
N ILE A 83 -3.54 7.25 7.56
CA ILE A 83 -3.04 8.25 6.61
C ILE A 83 -2.65 9.49 7.40
N GLN A 84 -1.39 9.89 7.31
CA GLN A 84 -0.85 11.03 8.03
C GLN A 84 -0.26 12.06 7.05
N ALA A 85 -0.62 13.32 7.25
CA ALA A 85 -0.01 14.44 6.54
C ALA A 85 1.42 14.70 7.05
N GLY A 86 2.35 14.94 6.14
CA GLY A 86 3.66 15.54 6.41
C GLY A 86 3.85 16.76 5.53
N ASP A 87 5.04 17.36 5.53
CA ASP A 87 5.25 18.63 4.79
C ASP A 87 5.14 18.45 3.27
N GLN A 88 5.89 17.50 2.71
CA GLN A 88 5.92 17.24 1.25
C GLN A 88 5.35 15.86 0.89
N TYR A 89 5.13 15.02 1.90
CA TYR A 89 4.74 13.63 1.73
C TYR A 89 3.61 13.28 2.70
N ALA A 90 2.64 12.52 2.22
CA ALA A 90 1.71 11.78 3.05
C ALA A 90 2.34 10.43 3.41
N SER A 91 2.08 9.95 4.62
CA SER A 91 2.42 8.61 5.05
C SER A 91 1.17 7.75 5.05
N ILE A 92 1.19 6.60 4.37
CA ILE A 92 0.12 5.61 4.40
C ILE A 92 0.70 4.37 5.08
N GLU A 93 0.20 4.09 6.28
CA GLU A 93 0.56 2.93 7.06
C GLU A 93 -0.57 1.91 7.02
N VAL A 94 -0.23 0.68 6.66
CA VAL A 94 -1.14 -0.47 6.75
C VAL A 94 -0.60 -1.39 7.83
N SER A 95 -1.37 -1.61 8.88
CA SER A 95 -0.96 -2.45 10.01
C SER A 95 -2.01 -3.51 10.33
N GLY A 96 -1.53 -4.71 10.67
CA GLY A 96 -2.35 -5.80 11.17
C GLY A 96 -1.89 -6.19 12.57
N MET A 97 -2.81 -6.29 13.52
CA MET A 97 -2.46 -6.75 14.88
C MET A 97 -2.30 -8.28 14.92
N GLY A 98 -1.47 -8.77 15.86
CA GLY A 98 -1.39 -10.19 16.19
C GLY A 98 0.01 -10.82 16.06
N TYR A 99 0.06 -12.15 16.14
CA TYR A 99 1.30 -12.91 16.04
C TYR A 99 1.71 -13.08 14.58
N SER A 100 2.51 -12.15 14.08
CA SER A 100 3.16 -12.27 12.78
C SER A 100 4.66 -12.12 12.95
N GLY A 101 5.41 -13.02 12.33
CA GLY A 101 6.85 -13.19 12.51
C GLY A 101 7.52 -13.33 11.15
N ILE A 102 7.26 -12.37 10.26
CA ILE A 102 7.95 -12.33 8.97
C ILE A 102 9.36 -11.82 9.23
N ASP A 103 10.30 -12.74 9.17
CA ASP A 103 11.72 -12.41 9.12
C ASP A 103 12.03 -11.67 7.80
N ARG A 104 12.86 -10.63 7.84
CA ARG A 104 13.27 -9.82 6.66
C ARG A 104 13.79 -10.68 5.51
N LEU A 105 14.37 -11.85 5.80
CA LEU A 105 14.80 -12.81 4.78
C LEU A 105 13.62 -13.40 4.00
N HIS A 106 12.46 -13.63 4.62
CA HIS A 106 11.30 -14.26 3.99
C HIS A 106 10.63 -13.34 2.95
N LEU A 107 10.60 -12.02 3.17
CA LEU A 107 10.02 -11.04 2.26
C LEU A 107 10.73 -10.99 0.88
N TYR A 108 12.07 -11.14 0.87
CA TYR A 108 12.87 -11.13 -0.35
C TYR A 108 13.08 -12.52 -0.97
N VAL A 109 13.14 -13.58 -0.15
CA VAL A 109 13.39 -14.95 -0.62
C VAL A 109 12.11 -15.63 -1.14
N GLN A 110 10.93 -15.28 -0.63
CA GLN A 110 9.68 -15.93 -1.07
C GLN A 110 9.24 -15.57 -2.51
N ASP A 111 9.60 -14.40 -3.03
CA ASP A 111 9.24 -14.00 -4.40
C ASP A 111 10.25 -14.46 -5.47
N THR A 112 11.50 -14.75 -5.11
CA THR A 112 12.53 -15.25 -6.06
C THR A 112 12.49 -16.76 -6.27
N THR A 113 11.83 -17.51 -5.38
CA THR A 113 11.77 -18.98 -5.41
C THR A 113 10.40 -19.56 -5.77
N ASP A 114 9.42 -18.72 -6.14
CA ASP A 114 8.11 -19.10 -6.68
C ASP A 114 7.17 -19.85 -5.69
N VAL A 115 7.57 -20.06 -4.42
CA VAL A 115 6.82 -20.89 -3.46
C VAL A 115 5.71 -20.12 -2.72
N TYR A 116 5.83 -18.80 -2.55
CA TYR A 116 4.82 -17.96 -1.88
C TYR A 116 4.75 -16.56 -2.51
N LYS A 117 4.01 -16.41 -3.62
CA LYS A 117 3.80 -15.11 -4.29
C LYS A 117 2.97 -14.16 -3.42
N THR A 118 3.63 -13.46 -2.51
CA THR A 118 2.99 -12.43 -1.68
C THR A 118 2.68 -11.17 -2.49
N GLY A 119 3.37 -10.99 -3.63
CA GLY A 119 3.26 -9.80 -4.47
C GLY A 119 4.01 -8.57 -3.93
N LEU A 120 4.65 -8.70 -2.76
CA LEU A 120 5.30 -7.58 -2.07
C LEU A 120 6.61 -7.15 -2.75
N SER A 121 7.33 -8.04 -3.45
CA SER A 121 8.47 -7.62 -4.27
C SER A 121 8.04 -6.73 -5.44
N GLY A 122 6.91 -7.06 -6.07
CA GLY A 122 6.31 -6.24 -7.13
C GLY A 122 5.88 -4.88 -6.61
N VAL A 123 5.33 -4.83 -5.39
CA VAL A 123 5.05 -3.56 -4.68
C VAL A 123 6.34 -2.75 -4.47
N SER A 124 7.40 -3.35 -3.93
CA SER A 124 8.67 -2.64 -3.69
C SER A 124 9.27 -2.12 -4.99
N ALA A 125 9.32 -2.94 -6.04
CA ALA A 125 9.85 -2.54 -7.34
C ALA A 125 9.05 -1.38 -7.97
N TRP A 126 7.72 -1.41 -7.83
CA TRP A 126 6.86 -0.33 -8.30
C TRP A 126 7.12 0.97 -7.50
N LEU A 127 7.27 0.89 -6.18
CA LEU A 127 7.57 2.06 -5.34
C LEU A 127 8.96 2.63 -5.64
N GLU A 128 9.96 1.80 -5.88
CA GLU A 128 11.30 2.24 -6.25
C GLU A 128 11.27 2.96 -7.60
N THR A 129 10.55 2.40 -8.58
CA THR A 129 10.45 2.96 -9.93
C THR A 129 9.65 4.27 -9.97
N ASN A 130 8.51 4.33 -9.29
CA ASN A 130 7.56 5.43 -9.43
C ASN A 130 7.65 6.47 -8.31
N MET A 131 8.21 6.12 -7.17
CA MET A 131 8.29 6.97 -5.99
C MET A 131 9.73 7.15 -5.47
N GLY A 132 10.72 6.47 -6.05
CA GLY A 132 12.13 6.59 -5.66
C GLY A 132 12.42 6.06 -4.26
N GLN A 133 11.60 5.13 -3.76
CA GLN A 133 11.71 4.61 -2.39
C GLN A 133 11.33 3.14 -2.31
N ALA A 134 11.91 2.42 -1.35
CA ALA A 134 11.50 1.06 -1.03
C ALA A 134 10.26 1.04 -0.12
N LEU A 135 9.53 -0.08 -0.14
CA LEU A 135 8.51 -0.37 0.86
C LEU A 135 9.16 -0.47 2.25
N TRP A 136 8.74 0.37 3.20
CA TRP A 136 9.22 0.22 4.58
C TRP A 136 8.35 -0.79 5.33
N TYR A 137 9.01 -1.58 6.17
CA TYR A 137 8.41 -2.70 6.85
C TYR A 137 8.97 -2.89 8.27
N ASP A 138 8.07 -3.11 9.22
CA ASP A 138 8.39 -3.54 10.58
C ASP A 138 7.42 -4.64 11.02
N SER A 139 7.98 -5.70 11.58
CA SER A 139 7.23 -6.84 12.13
C SER A 139 7.98 -7.41 13.28
N LYS A 140 7.26 -7.58 14.38
CA LYS A 140 7.79 -8.26 15.55
C LYS A 140 6.76 -9.27 16.02
N PRO A 141 7.20 -10.49 16.37
CA PRO A 141 6.33 -11.48 16.97
C PRO A 141 5.55 -10.88 18.14
N GLY A 142 4.22 -11.00 18.07
CA GLY A 142 3.31 -10.51 19.11
C GLY A 142 2.93 -9.03 19.02
N THR A 143 3.51 -8.23 18.11
CA THR A 143 3.10 -6.82 17.90
C THR A 143 2.38 -6.59 16.56
N GLY A 144 2.41 -7.58 15.67
CA GLY A 144 1.82 -7.49 14.34
C GLY A 144 2.79 -7.02 13.26
N ASP A 145 2.26 -6.83 12.07
CA ASP A 145 2.98 -6.38 10.88
C ASP A 145 2.56 -4.96 10.52
N ARG A 146 3.53 -4.16 10.06
CA ARG A 146 3.33 -2.78 9.64
C ARG A 146 4.08 -2.52 8.35
N PHE A 147 3.34 -2.03 7.35
CA PHE A 147 3.87 -1.54 6.09
C PHE A 147 3.67 -0.03 6.01
N LEU A 148 4.71 0.69 5.59
CA LEU A 148 4.66 2.14 5.42
C LEU A 148 5.04 2.53 4.00
N LEU A 149 4.15 3.27 3.36
CA LEU A 149 4.32 3.85 2.03
C LEU A 149 4.30 5.38 2.19
N ARG A 150 5.21 6.09 1.50
CA ARG A 150 5.17 7.56 1.48
C ARG A 150 4.74 8.05 0.10
N VAL A 151 3.89 9.05 0.06
CA VAL A 151 3.31 9.53 -1.18
C VAL A 151 3.60 11.01 -1.29
N LYS A 152 4.24 11.42 -2.37
CA LYS A 152 4.47 12.85 -2.61
C LYS A 152 3.14 13.56 -2.82
N MET A 153 2.93 14.64 -2.08
CA MET A 153 1.71 15.43 -2.17
C MET A 153 1.87 16.55 -3.20
N ASN A 154 0.75 16.96 -3.80
CA ASN A 154 0.68 18.26 -4.45
C ASN A 154 0.40 19.32 -3.39
N GLY A 155 1.31 20.30 -3.28
CA GLY A 155 1.05 21.55 -2.57
C GLY A 155 0.17 22.48 -3.39
#